data_AF-A0A1H9F1U9-F1
#
_entry.id   AF-A0A1H9F1U9-F1
#
_cell.length_a   1.000
_cell.length_b   1.000
_cell.length_c   1.000
_cell.angle_alpha   90.00
_cell.angle_beta   90.00
_cell.angle_gamma   90.00
#
_symmetry.space_group_name_H-M   'P 1'
#
loop_
_entity.id
_entity.type
_entity.pdbx_description
1 polymer ?
#
loop_
_entity_poly.entity_id
_entity_poly.type
_entity_poly.pdbx_seq_one_letter_code
_entity_poly.pdbx_strand_id
1 'polypeptide(L)' 'MDDIKKDPFEEYIKNLPPSRKEIGQAWSAAIGLQDVDGLKTSEYLYATAKKNIDG' A
#
# COMPACT_ATOMS: atom_id res chain seq x y z
N MET A 1 -17.20 4.04 33.75
CA MET A 1 -16.84 3.15 32.64
C MET A 1 -17.43 3.81 31.44
N ASP A 2 -16.66 4.72 30.85
CA ASP A 2 -17.14 5.53 29.73
C ASP A 2 -17.13 4.64 28.50
N ASP A 3 -18.32 4.23 28.09
CA ASP A 3 -18.55 3.65 26.78
C ASP A 3 -18.11 4.67 25.75
N ILE A 4 -16.85 4.59 25.33
CA ILE A 4 -16.34 5.28 24.15
C ILE A 4 -17.26 4.83 23.03
N LYS A 5 -18.19 5.71 22.64
CA LYS A 5 -19.03 5.52 21.45
C LYS A 5 -18.07 5.32 20.29
N LYS A 6 -17.91 4.07 19.90
CA LYS A 6 -17.14 3.65 18.74
C LYS A 6 -17.65 4.45 17.56
N ASP A 7 -16.76 5.10 16.82
CA ASP A 7 -17.14 5.90 15.66
C ASP A 7 -17.95 4.98 14.72
N PRO A 8 -19.20 5.36 14.34
CA PRO A 8 -20.04 4.51 13.48
C PRO A 8 -19.39 4.19 12.13
N PHE A 9 -18.36 4.95 11.72
CA PHE A 9 -17.60 4.73 10.50
C PHE A 9 -16.28 3.96 10.71
N GLU A 10 -15.91 3.61 11.95
CA GLU A 10 -14.61 2.97 12.23
C GLU A 10 -14.41 1.66 11.45
N GLU A 11 -15.41 0.78 11.46
CA GLU A 11 -15.38 -0.48 10.70
C GLU A 11 -15.41 -0.24 9.19
N TYR A 12 -16.07 0.83 8.73
CA TYR A 12 -16.08 1.18 7.31
C TYR A 12 -14.69 1.62 6.84
N ILE A 13 -14.05 2.52 7.59
CA ILE A 13 -12.71 3.05 7.30
C ILE A 13 -11.66 1.93 7.32
N LYS A 14 -11.74 1.01 8.28
CA LYS A 14 -10.82 -0.15 8.37
C LYS A 14 -10.85 -1.06 7.15
N ASN A 15 -11.99 -1.15 6.47
CA ASN A 15 -12.21 -2.04 5.33
C ASN A 15 -12.14 -1.31 3.98
N LEU A 16 -11.79 -0.02 3.95
CA LEU A 16 -11.57 0.68 2.70
C LEU A 16 -10.34 0.11 1.98
N PRO A 17 -10.38 0.04 0.64
CA PRO A 17 -9.20 -0.29 -0.12
C PRO A 17 -8.11 0.78 0.11
N PRO A 18 -6.83 0.41 0.05
CA PRO A 18 -5.75 1.38 0.17
C PRO A 18 -5.85 2.42 -0.95
N SER A 19 -5.54 3.67 -0.62
CA SER A 19 -5.42 4.74 -1.59
C SER A 19 -4.28 4.48 -2.56
N ARG A 20 -4.31 5.09 -3.75
CA ARG A 20 -3.20 5.02 -4.72
C ARG A 20 -1.85 5.44 -4.11
N LYS A 21 -1.87 6.38 -3.17
CA LYS A 21 -0.67 6.81 -2.43
C LYS A 21 -0.11 5.68 -1.58
N GLU A 22 -0.96 4.99 -0.82
CA GLU A 22 -0.55 3.87 0.04
C GLU A 22 -0.05 2.69 -0.79
N ILE A 23 -0.73 2.38 -1.90
CA ILE A 23 -0.27 1.35 -2.86
C ILE A 23 1.12 1.72 -3.42
N GLY A 24 1.30 2.98 -3.86
CA GLY A 24 2.58 3.45 -4.38
C GLY A 24 3.71 3.41 -3.36
N GLN A 25 3.43 3.77 -2.11
CA GLN A 25 4.39 3.66 -1.01
C GLN A 25 4.79 2.21 -0.73
N ALA A 26 3.83 1.28 -0.75
CA ALA A 26 4.10 -0.14 -0.58
C ALA A 26 5.00 -0.69 -1.70
N TRP A 27 4.71 -0.36 -2.96
CA TRP A 27 5.56 -0.74 -4.10
C TRP A 27 6.96 -0.14 -4.02
N SER A 28 7.07 1.15 -3.69
CA SER A 28 8.35 1.84 -3.55
C SER A 28 9.20 1.21 -2.44
N ALA A 29 8.60 0.84 -1.31
CA ALA A 29 9.30 0.18 -0.23
C ALA A 29 9.76 -1.23 -0.62
N ALA A 30 8.90 -2.02 -1.24
CA ALA A 30 9.23 -3.38 -1.68
C ALA A 30 10.34 -3.40 -2.75
N ILE A 31 10.29 -2.48 -3.72
CA ILE A 31 11.32 -2.30 -4.74
C ILE A 31 12.63 -1.81 -4.12
N GLY A 32 12.56 -0.83 -3.21
CA GLY A 32 13.74 -0.33 -2.50
C GLY A 32 14.42 -1.40 -1.63
N LEU A 33 13.64 -2.31 -1.02
CA LEU A 33 14.20 -3.43 -0.25
C LEU A 33 15.00 -4.40 -1.14
N GLN A 34 14.59 -4.60 -2.41
CA GLN A 34 15.37 -5.40 -3.35
C GLN A 34 16.76 -4.80 -3.58
N ASP A 35 16.88 -3.48 -3.65
CA ASP A 35 18.18 -2.80 -3.81
C ASP A 35 19.10 -3.01 -2.60
N VAL A 36 18.52 -3.00 -1.38
CA VAL A 36 19.25 -3.36 -0.15
C VAL A 36 19.80 -4.79 -0.23
N ASP A 37 19.05 -5.70 -0.84
CA ASP A 37 19.46 -7.09 -1.07
C ASP A 37 20.42 -7.25 -2.28
N GLY A 38 20.78 -6.16 -2.96
CA GLY A 38 21.61 -6.18 -4.17
C GLY A 38 20.91 -6.74 -5.41
N LEU A 39 19.58 -6.85 -5.37
CA LEU A 39 18.75 -7.34 -6.45
C LEU A 39 18.29 -6.19 -7.34
N LYS A 40 18.54 -6.31 -8.64
CA LYS A 40 18.00 -5.37 -9.62
C LYS A 40 16.54 -5.68 -9.91
N THR A 41 15.65 -4.75 -9.58
CA THR A 41 14.24 -4.81 -9.94
C THR A 41 14.06 -4.93 -11.46
N SER A 42 13.20 -5.85 -11.89
CA SER A 42 12.93 -6.08 -13.32
C SER A 42 11.98 -5.02 -13.91
N GLU A 43 12.09 -4.78 -15.22
CA GLU A 43 11.16 -3.90 -15.94
C GLU A 43 9.71 -4.39 -15.84
N TYR A 44 9.51 -5.70 -15.87
CA TYR A 44 8.19 -6.31 -15.68
C TYR A 44 7.59 -5.96 -14.31
N LEU A 45 8.40 -5.97 -13.25
CA LEU A 45 7.92 -5.62 -11.91
C LEU A 45 7.57 -4.13 -11.81
N TYR A 46 8.37 -3.25 -12.40
CA TYR A 46 8.03 -1.81 -12.50
C TYR A 46 6.72 -1.57 -13.27
N ALA A 47 6.53 -2.24 -14.41
CA ALA A 47 5.31 -2.12 -15.19
C ALA A 47 4.08 -2.64 -14.44
N THR A 48 4.24 -3.72 -13.68
CA THR A 48 3.19 -4.29 -12.82
C THR A 48 2.84 -3.32 -11.68
N ALA A 49 3.84 -2.75 -11.00
CA ALA A 49 3.64 -1.76 -9.95
C ALA A 49 2.85 -0.56 -10.47
N LYS A 50 3.24 -0.03 -11.64
CA LYS A 50 2.55 1.11 -12.26
C LYS A 50 1.08 0.83 -12.53
N LYS A 51 0.76 -0.30 -13.18
CA LYS A 51 -0.63 -0.70 -13.44
C LYS A 51 -1.45 -0.83 -12.15
N ASN A 52 -0.87 -1.41 -11.11
CA ASN A 52 -1.56 -1.59 -9.83
C ASN A 52 -1.80 -0.27 -9.08
N ILE A 53 -0.88 0.70 -9.20
CA ILE A 53 -1.05 2.05 -8.62
C ILE A 53 -2.12 2.84 -9.39
N ASP A 54 -2.15 2.73 -10.71
CA ASP A 54 -3.09 3.48 -11.55
C ASP A 54 -4.53 3.00 -11.39
N GLY A 55 -4.72 1.70 -11.12
CA GLY A 55 -6.02 1.04 -10.95
C GLY A 55 -6.51 0.39 -12.22
#